data_AF-A0A3N5Q5D0-F1
#
_entry.id   AF-A0A3N5Q5D0-F1
#
_cell.length_a   1.000
_cell.length_b   1.000
_cell.length_c   1.000
_cell.angle_alpha   90.00
_cell.angle_beta   90.00
_cell.angle_gamma   90.00
#
_symmetry.space_group_name_H-M   'P 1'
#
loop_
_entity.id
_entity.type
_entity.pdbx_description
1 polymer ?
#
loop_
_entity_poly.entity_id
_entity_poly.type
_entity_poly.pdbx_seq_one_letter_code
_entity_poly.pdbx_strand_id
1 'polypeptide(L)' 'YRKRQYPAHFIAKISDADMENSETQVWLDFSLSCKYINKDIYKSYIEKSEEIGKLLNHIINNPEKYS' A
#
# COMPACT_ATOMS: atom_id res chain seq x y z
N TYR A 1 -0.10 28.25 -13.18
CA TYR A 1 0.88 27.20 -13.44
C TYR A 1 0.56 25.98 -12.55
N ARG A 2 -0.48 25.20 -12.91
CA ARG A 2 -0.74 23.90 -12.26
C ARG A 2 -0.42 22.83 -13.30
N LYS A 3 0.41 21.83 -12.95
CA LYS A 3 0.65 20.66 -13.81
C LYS A 3 -0.70 20.09 -14.22
N ARG A 4 -0.87 19.84 -15.52
CA ARG A 4 -2.07 19.18 -16.06
C ARG A 4 -2.22 17.85 -15.34
N GLN A 5 -3.34 17.64 -14.66
CA GLN A 5 -3.61 16.35 -14.02
C GLN A 5 -3.81 15.33 -15.14
N TYR A 6 -2.83 14.44 -15.28
CA TYR A 6 -2.91 13.32 -16.20
C TYR A 6 -3.39 12.10 -15.40
N PRO A 7 -4.53 11.50 -15.77
CA PRO A 7 -5.03 10.29 -15.12
C PRO A 7 -3.97 9.19 -15.02
N ALA A 8 -3.11 9.05 -16.04
CA ALA A 8 -1.99 8.12 -16.04
C ALA A 8 -0.96 8.39 -14.92
N HIS A 9 -0.69 9.65 -14.58
CA HIS A 9 0.23 10.01 -13.49
C HIS A 9 -0.38 9.70 -12.12
N PHE A 10 -1.70 9.86 -11.96
CA PHE A 10 -2.39 9.45 -10.74
C PHE A 10 -2.29 7.94 -10.53
N ILE A 11 -2.68 7.14 -11.54
CA ILE A 11 -2.60 5.68 -11.50
C ILE A 11 -1.17 5.21 -11.24
N ALA A 12 -0.16 5.81 -11.89
CA ALA A 12 1.24 5.47 -11.65
C ALA A 12 1.64 5.65 -10.17
N LYS A 13 1.19 6.73 -9.53
CA LYS A 13 1.48 6.97 -8.10
C LYS A 13 0.76 6.01 -7.16
N ILE A 14 -0.46 5.57 -7.50
CA ILE A 14 -1.17 4.56 -6.72
C ILE A 14 -0.51 3.19 -6.88
N SER A 15 -0.05 2.84 -8.09
CA SER A 15 0.70 1.62 -8.34
C SER A 15 2.03 1.60 -7.58
N ASP A 16 2.76 2.73 -7.55
CA ASP A 16 3.97 2.87 -6.73
C ASP A 16 3.64 2.59 -5.26
N ALA A 17 2.55 3.16 -4.73
CA ALA A 17 2.14 2.95 -3.34
C ALA A 17 1.76 1.49 -3.02
N ASP A 18 1.15 0.76 -3.96
CA ASP A 18 0.79 -0.66 -3.79
C ASP A 18 2.05 -1.56 -3.72
N MET A 19 3.06 -1.22 -4.52
CA MET A 19 4.38 -1.86 -4.47
C MET A 19 5.07 -1.62 -3.13
N GLU A 20 5.14 -0.37 -2.67
CA GLU A 20 5.74 0.00 -1.37
C GLU A 20 5.00 -0.66 -0.18
N ASN A 21 3.67 -0.80 -0.28
CA ASN A 21 2.88 -1.53 0.71
C ASN A 21 3.26 -3.02 0.76
N SER A 22 3.47 -3.64 -0.41
CA SER A 22 3.92 -5.04 -0.49
C SER A 22 5.32 -5.21 0.10
N GLU A 23 6.24 -4.29 -0.16
CA GLU A 23 7.57 -4.29 0.49
C GLU A 23 7.46 -4.15 2.01
N THR A 24 6.55 -3.31 2.50
CA THR A 24 6.29 -3.17 3.94
C THR A 24 5.87 -4.50 4.58
N GLN A 25 5.04 -5.30 3.91
CA GLN A 25 4.63 -6.62 4.43
C GLN A 25 5.83 -7.57 4.57
N VAL A 26 6.74 -7.57 3.59
CA VAL A 26 8.00 -8.34 3.66
C VAL A 26 8.86 -7.89 4.86
N TRP A 27 8.92 -6.59 5.14
CA TRP A 27 9.63 -6.09 6.32
C TRP A 27 8.97 -6.48 7.65
N LEU A 28 7.65 -6.59 7.69
CA LEU A 28 6.93 -7.12 8.86
C LEU A 28 7.29 -8.58 9.10
N ASP A 29 7.35 -9.40 8.04
CA ASP A 29 7.74 -10.82 8.12
C ASP A 29 9.16 -10.98 8.66
N PHE A 30 10.08 -10.17 8.15
CA PHE A 30 11.47 -10.15 8.63
C PHE A 30 11.55 -9.70 10.09
N SER A 31 10.82 -8.65 10.45
CA SER A 31 10.79 -8.11 11.82
C SER A 31 10.26 -9.14 12.83
N LEU A 32 9.23 -9.91 12.45
CA LEU A 32 8.70 -11.00 13.27
C LEU A 32 9.71 -12.15 13.37
N SER A 33 10.32 -12.55 12.25
CA SER A 33 11.29 -13.66 12.19
C SER A 33 12.54 -13.38 13.03
N CYS A 34 13.02 -12.13 13.01
CA CYS A 34 14.13 -11.66 13.82
C CYS A 34 13.73 -11.29 15.26
N LYS A 35 12.45 -11.47 15.64
CA LYS A 35 11.91 -11.19 16.97
C LYS A 35 12.04 -9.73 17.42
N TYR A 36 12.11 -8.79 16.47
CA TYR A 36 12.05 -7.34 16.76
C TYR A 36 10.65 -6.91 17.18
N ILE A 37 9.62 -7.60 16.67
CA ILE A 37 8.23 -7.43 17.09
C ILE A 37 7.65 -8.78 17.51
N ASN A 38 6.62 -8.74 18.36
CA ASN A 38 5.86 -9.93 18.75
C ASN A 38 4.70 -10.19 17.77
N LYS A 39 4.05 -11.34 17.93
CA LYS A 39 2.95 -11.77 17.05
C LYS A 39 1.75 -10.83 17.07
N ASP A 40 1.44 -10.22 18.21
CA ASP A 40 0.28 -9.33 18.34
C ASP A 40 0.50 -8.02 17.58
N ILE A 41 1.71 -7.45 17.68
CA ILE A 41 2.13 -6.27 16.92
C ILE A 41 2.15 -6.58 15.43
N TYR A 42 2.78 -7.68 15.03
CA TYR A 42 2.81 -8.12 13.64
C TYR A 42 1.40 -8.25 13.07
N LYS A 43 0.50 -8.94 13.79
CA LYS A 43 -0.89 -9.14 13.37
C LYS A 43 -1.61 -7.81 13.17
N SER A 44 -1.48 -6.87 14.11
CA SER A 44 -2.11 -5.56 13.97
C SER A 44 -1.58 -4.76 12.78
N TYR A 45 -0.29 -4.90 12.44
CA TYR A 45 0.31 -4.17 11.32
C TYR A 45 0.03 -4.81 9.97
N ILE A 46 0.08 -6.15 9.87
CA ILE A 46 -0.22 -6.85 8.62
C ILE A 46 -1.68 -6.65 8.22
N GLU A 47 -2.62 -6.72 9.16
CA GLU A 47 -4.05 -6.47 8.91
C GLU A 47 -4.29 -5.06 8.34
N LYS A 48 -3.61 -4.04 8.89
CA LYS A 48 -3.69 -2.66 8.38
C LYS A 48 -3.08 -2.52 6.98
N SER A 49 -1.94 -3.16 6.73
CA SER A 49 -1.30 -3.13 5.41
C SER A 49 -2.15 -3.83 4.35
N GLU A 50 -2.83 -4.93 4.71
CA GLU A 50 -3.78 -5.60 3.82
C GLU A 50 -5.01 -4.75 3.52
N GLU A 51 -5.55 -4.03 4.51
CA GLU A 51 -6.64 -3.07 4.30
C GLU A 51 -6.24 -1.96 3.34
N ILE A 52 -5.03 -1.40 3.51
CA ILE A 52 -4.49 -0.40 2.58
C ILE A 52 -4.34 -0.97 1.17
N GLY A 53 -3.79 -2.18 1.03
CA GLY A 53 -3.67 -2.84 -0.28
C GLY A 53 -5.01 -3.03 -0.99
N LYS A 54 -6.07 -3.41 -0.26
CA LYS A 54 -7.43 -3.51 -0.81
C LYS A 54 -7.94 -2.16 -1.33
N LEU A 55 -7.67 -1.07 -0.61
CA LEU A 55 -8.06 0.28 -1.01
C LEU A 55 -7.28 0.74 -2.25
N LEU A 56 -5.96 0.55 -2.28
CA LEU A 56 -5.11 0.91 -3.42
C LEU A 56 -5.53 0.15 -4.67
N ASN A 57 -5.75 -1.17 -4.56
CA ASN A 57 -6.23 -1.98 -5.66
C ASN A 57 -7.62 -1.53 -6.15
N HIS A 58 -8.53 -1.15 -5.25
CA HIS A 58 -9.83 -0.61 -5.66
C HIS A 58 -9.67 0.69 -6.46
N ILE A 59 -8.75 1.58 -6.06
CA ILE A 59 -8.47 2.83 -6.76
C ILE A 59 -7.86 2.56 -8.15
N ILE A 60 -6.91 1.63 -8.26
CA ILE A 60 -6.30 1.23 -9.54
C ILE A 60 -7.36 0.73 -10.52
N ASN A 61 -8.33 -0.04 -10.03
CA ASN A 61 -9.41 -0.61 -10.85
C ASN A 61 -10.58 0.35 -11.12
N ASN A 62 -10.70 1.45 -10.36
CA ASN A 62 -11.79 2.43 -10.51
C ASN A 62 -11.26 3.88 -10.45
N PRO A 63 -10.24 4.26 -11.25
CA PRO A 63 -9.55 5.53 -11.11
C PRO A 63 -10.48 6.74 -11.33
N GLU A 64 -11.54 6.59 -12.13
CA GLU A 64 -12.53 7.63 -12.42
C GLU A 64 -13.34 8.09 -11.20
N LYS A 65 -13.41 7.29 -10.14
CA LYS A 65 -14.09 7.67 -8.87
C LYS A 65 -13.23 8.60 -7.99
N TYR A 66 -11.94 8.75 -8.31
CA TYR A 66 -10.95 9.41 -7.47
C TYR A 66 -10.10 10.46 -8.22
N SER A 67 -10.36 10.66 -9.53
CA SER A 67 -9.63 11.57 -10.42
C SER A 67 -10.35 12.90 -10.64
#